data_AF-A0A0J1JWR4-F1
#
_entry.id   AF-A0A0J1JWR4-F1
#
_cell.length_a   1.000
_cell.length_b   1.000
_cell.length_c   1.000
_cell.angle_alpha   90.00
_cell.angle_beta   90.00
_cell.angle_gamma   90.00
#
_symmetry.space_group_name_H-M   'P 1'
#
loop_
_entity.id
_entity.type
_entity.pdbx_description
1 polymer ?
#
loop_
_entity_poly.entity_id
_entity_poly.type
_entity_poly.pdbx_seq_one_letter_code
_entity_poly.pdbx_strand_id
1 'polypeptide(L)'
;MKYGMVIDQQKCVGCTGCVLACKAENHTPETINWCDKIIRQGGKYPNIEFEYISTMCNHCDDAPCVKGCPTQAMHKAEGGLTLHDPDKCIGCKACMVNCPYGVISFNWEKPHQRWKSDIPVVQGGFTGQSMLEATGGTGSPQSNPESANIYPSMRSRGTVEKCTFCAHRLKEGLNPACVDACPSGARVVGDLDDPNSEVSVLIKKYNGQPLRAELGTQAKVFYIRRYTPQRH
;
A
#
# COMPACT_ATOMS: atom_id res chain seq x y z
N MET A 1 -15.45 10.65 -11.01
CA MET A 1 -14.05 10.23 -10.92
C MET A 1 -13.88 9.31 -9.74
N LYS A 2 -13.47 8.08 -10.06
CA LYS A 2 -13.36 6.96 -9.15
C LYS A 2 -12.05 6.23 -9.43
N TYR A 3 -11.04 6.49 -8.62
CA TYR A 3 -9.74 5.86 -8.80
C TYR A 3 -9.80 4.35 -8.63
N GLY A 4 -9.14 3.64 -9.54
CA GLY A 4 -8.85 2.21 -9.49
C GLY A 4 -7.46 1.89 -10.02
N MET A 5 -7.04 0.64 -9.84
CA MET A 5 -5.75 0.14 -10.35
C MET A 5 -5.96 -1.17 -11.10
N VAL A 6 -5.24 -1.35 -12.20
CA VAL A 6 -5.02 -2.66 -12.82
C VAL A 6 -3.58 -3.10 -12.58
N ILE A 7 -3.40 -4.37 -12.22
CA ILE A 7 -2.10 -5.02 -12.09
C ILE A 7 -2.03 -6.19 -13.06
N ASP A 8 -1.08 -6.09 -13.97
CA ASP A 8 -0.83 -7.09 -15.00
C ASP A 8 0.13 -8.17 -14.49
N GLN A 9 -0.40 -9.37 -14.26
CA GLN A 9 0.36 -10.45 -13.66
C GLN A 9 1.41 -11.04 -14.59
N GLN A 10 1.21 -10.98 -15.91
CA GLN A 10 2.18 -11.50 -16.87
C GLN A 10 3.37 -10.54 -17.06
N LYS A 11 3.17 -9.23 -16.84
CA LYS A 11 4.27 -8.25 -16.78
C LYS A 11 4.98 -8.25 -15.43
N CYS A 12 4.29 -8.61 -14.35
CA CYS A 12 4.86 -8.59 -13.02
C CYS A 12 6.00 -9.62 -12.91
N VAL A 13 7.18 -9.17 -12.46
CA VAL A 13 8.35 -10.04 -12.26
C VAL A 13 8.61 -10.37 -10.77
N GLY A 14 7.67 -10.01 -9.89
CA GLY A 14 7.79 -10.33 -8.45
C GLY A 14 8.95 -9.66 -7.71
N CYS A 15 9.54 -8.59 -8.27
CA CYS A 15 10.79 -8.00 -7.76
C CYS A 15 10.66 -7.18 -6.45
N THR A 16 9.44 -6.97 -5.93
CA THR A 16 9.16 -6.14 -4.74
C THR A 16 9.50 -4.63 -4.85
N GLY A 17 9.88 -4.12 -6.03
CA GLY A 17 10.17 -2.67 -6.20
C GLY A 17 9.02 -1.75 -5.77
N CYS A 18 7.77 -2.15 -6.03
CA CYS A 18 6.58 -1.44 -5.57
C CYS A 18 6.44 -1.37 -4.04
N VAL A 19 6.92 -2.38 -3.30
CA VAL A 19 6.93 -2.42 -1.84
C VAL A 19 7.95 -1.42 -1.30
N LEU A 20 9.16 -1.45 -1.86
CA LEU A 20 10.26 -0.56 -1.47
C LEU A 20 9.93 0.91 -1.77
N ALA A 21 9.38 1.20 -2.95
CA ALA A 21 8.93 2.54 -3.29
C ALA A 21 7.84 3.02 -2.33
N CYS A 22 6.89 2.15 -1.95
CA CYS A 22 5.87 2.51 -0.98
C CYS A 22 6.43 2.85 0.40
N LYS A 23 7.48 2.13 0.86
CA LYS A 23 8.17 2.44 2.11
C LYS A 23 8.86 3.81 2.06
N ALA A 24 9.63 4.06 0.99
CA ALA A 24 10.33 5.33 0.80
C ALA A 24 9.34 6.51 0.72
N GLU A 25 8.27 6.34 -0.02
CA GLU A 25 7.27 7.39 -0.25
C GLU A 25 6.48 7.75 1.02
N ASN A 26 6.06 6.74 1.78
CA ASN A 26 5.08 6.94 2.86
C ASN A 26 5.68 6.86 4.26
N HIS A 27 7.00 6.70 4.39
CA HIS A 27 7.72 6.68 5.66
C HIS A 27 7.15 5.67 6.70
N THR A 28 6.64 4.54 6.22
CA THR A 28 6.14 3.45 7.07
C THR A 28 7.31 2.85 7.88
N PRO A 29 7.08 2.42 9.13
CA PRO A 29 8.13 1.77 9.93
C PRO A 29 8.61 0.46 9.29
N GLU A 30 9.74 -0.06 9.77
CA GLU A 30 10.44 -1.21 9.20
C GLU A 30 9.53 -2.44 9.08
N THR A 31 8.66 -2.64 10.07
CA THR A 31 7.76 -3.80 10.19
C THR A 31 6.44 -3.65 9.42
N ILE A 32 6.15 -2.49 8.84
CA ILE A 32 4.85 -2.22 8.18
C ILE A 32 5.03 -2.01 6.69
N ASN A 33 4.29 -2.76 5.88
CA ASN A 33 4.21 -2.60 4.43
C ASN A 33 2.78 -2.25 4.02
N TRP A 34 2.58 -1.09 3.37
CA TRP A 34 1.26 -0.73 2.82
C TRP A 34 1.00 -1.35 1.44
N CYS A 35 2.06 -1.49 0.64
CA CYS A 35 2.10 -2.34 -0.54
C CYS A 35 2.90 -3.58 -0.16
N ASP A 36 2.37 -4.77 -0.40
CA ASP A 36 3.04 -6.05 -0.14
C ASP A 36 2.71 -7.07 -1.24
N LYS A 37 2.76 -8.36 -0.90
CA LYS A 37 2.53 -9.48 -1.80
C LYS A 37 1.87 -10.66 -1.09
N ILE A 38 1.17 -11.47 -1.87
CA ILE A 38 0.83 -12.85 -1.55
C ILE A 38 1.67 -13.72 -2.47
N ILE A 39 2.35 -14.71 -1.90
CA ILE A 39 3.05 -15.76 -2.65
C ILE A 39 2.26 -17.05 -2.48
N ARG A 40 1.91 -17.69 -3.60
CA ARG A 40 1.30 -19.01 -3.61
C ARG A 40 2.24 -19.98 -4.31
N GLN A 41 2.38 -21.15 -3.71
CA GLN A 41 3.17 -22.25 -4.25
C GLN A 41 2.28 -23.48 -4.29
N GLY A 42 2.38 -24.24 -5.38
CA GLY A 42 1.57 -25.43 -5.59
C GLY A 42 2.26 -26.43 -6.51
N GLY A 43 1.54 -27.52 -6.80
CA GLY A 43 2.03 -28.60 -7.63
C GLY A 43 2.96 -29.57 -6.92
N LYS A 44 3.50 -30.53 -7.68
CA LYS A 44 4.41 -31.59 -7.21
C LYS A 44 5.59 -31.68 -8.16
N TYR A 45 6.81 -31.73 -7.64
CA TYR A 45 8.02 -31.85 -8.45
C TYR A 45 7.87 -32.96 -9.51
N PRO A 46 8.24 -32.71 -10.78
CA PRO A 46 8.87 -31.48 -11.32
C PRO A 46 7.88 -30.37 -11.73
N ASN A 47 6.57 -30.57 -11.60
CA ASN A 47 5.52 -29.64 -11.99
C ASN A 47 5.13 -28.74 -10.81
N ILE A 48 5.95 -27.74 -10.53
CA ILE A 48 5.71 -26.73 -9.48
C ILE A 48 5.08 -25.48 -10.10
N GLU A 49 4.14 -24.90 -9.37
CA GLU A 49 3.53 -23.61 -9.68
C GLU A 49 3.97 -22.57 -8.64
N PHE A 50 4.31 -21.37 -9.09
CA PHE A 50 4.66 -20.24 -8.25
C PHE A 50 3.93 -19.00 -8.75
N GLU A 51 3.13 -18.38 -7.88
CA GLU A 51 2.39 -17.17 -8.19
C GLU A 51 2.79 -16.06 -7.20
N TYR A 52 3.17 -14.91 -7.73
CA TYR A 52 3.36 -13.68 -6.97
C TYR A 52 2.21 -12.73 -7.27
N ILE A 53 1.48 -12.29 -6.25
CA ILE A 53 0.39 -11.32 -6.38
C ILE A 53 0.74 -10.10 -5.54
N SER A 54 1.02 -8.96 -6.17
CA SER A 54 1.19 -7.72 -5.40
C SER A 54 -0.14 -7.28 -4.80
N THR A 55 -0.13 -6.88 -3.53
CA THR A 55 -1.32 -6.50 -2.77
C THR A 55 -1.17 -5.12 -2.14
N MET A 56 -2.29 -4.41 -1.98
CA MET A 56 -2.41 -3.17 -1.22
C MET A 56 -3.88 -2.96 -0.83
N CYS A 57 -4.20 -1.81 -0.20
CA CYS A 57 -5.59 -1.40 -0.02
C CYS A 57 -6.35 -1.40 -1.36
N ASN A 58 -7.52 -2.04 -1.38
CA ASN A 58 -8.37 -2.10 -2.58
C ASN A 58 -9.27 -0.87 -2.77
N HIS A 59 -9.23 0.09 -1.83
CA HIS A 59 -10.05 1.30 -1.82
C HIS A 59 -11.56 1.03 -2.04
N CYS A 60 -12.04 -0.14 -1.63
CA CYS A 60 -13.41 -0.66 -1.76
C CYS A 60 -14.51 0.41 -1.75
N ASP A 61 -15.50 0.31 -2.65
CA ASP A 61 -16.67 1.19 -2.58
C ASP A 61 -17.51 0.87 -1.35
N ASP A 62 -17.83 -0.42 -1.16
CA ASP A 62 -18.40 -0.91 0.08
C ASP A 62 -17.28 -1.36 1.03
N ALA A 63 -16.67 -0.41 1.73
CA ALA A 63 -15.53 -0.63 2.62
C ALA A 63 -15.98 -1.01 4.06
N PRO A 64 -15.82 -2.27 4.52
CA PRO A 64 -16.21 -2.65 5.88
C PRO A 64 -15.36 -1.96 6.96
N CYS A 65 -14.11 -1.59 6.62
CA CYS A 65 -13.24 -0.82 7.51
C CYS A 65 -13.73 0.61 7.76
N VAL A 66 -14.52 1.19 6.84
CA VAL A 66 -15.20 2.48 7.04
C VAL A 66 -16.48 2.25 7.85
N LYS A 67 -17.33 1.30 7.41
CA LYS A 67 -18.61 1.00 8.08
C LYS A 67 -18.46 0.69 9.57
N GLY A 68 -17.43 -0.07 9.94
CA GLY A 68 -17.20 -0.46 11.33
C GLY A 68 -16.26 0.46 12.12
N CYS A 69 -15.92 1.65 11.63
CA CYS A 69 -15.09 2.59 12.38
C CYS A 69 -15.95 3.44 13.33
N PRO A 70 -15.82 3.30 14.66
CA PRO A 70 -16.71 3.97 15.61
C PRO A 70 -16.50 5.49 15.69
N THR A 71 -15.32 5.97 15.30
CA THR A 71 -14.95 7.40 15.37
C THR A 71 -14.93 8.08 14.01
N GLN A 72 -15.30 7.36 12.95
CA GLN A 72 -15.22 7.84 11.56
C GLN A 72 -13.81 8.27 11.13
N ALA A 73 -12.77 7.79 11.84
CA ALA A 73 -11.38 7.98 11.43
C ALA A 73 -11.13 7.39 10.03
N MET A 74 -11.63 6.18 9.76
CA MET A 74 -11.69 5.63 8.41
C MET A 74 -12.90 6.21 7.68
N HIS A 75 -12.67 6.80 6.51
CA HIS A 75 -13.72 7.47 5.73
C HIS A 75 -13.49 7.33 4.22
N LYS A 76 -14.53 7.60 3.44
CA LYS A 76 -14.41 7.77 1.98
C LYS A 76 -14.09 9.24 1.69
N ALA A 77 -13.10 9.47 0.86
CA ALA A 77 -12.67 10.78 0.39
C ALA A 77 -12.94 10.94 -1.11
N GLU A 78 -12.55 12.08 -1.66
CA GLU A 78 -12.61 12.37 -3.09
C GLU A 78 -11.94 11.26 -3.94
N GLY A 79 -12.42 11.08 -5.17
CA GLY A 79 -11.96 10.02 -6.05
C GLY A 79 -12.37 8.61 -5.59
N GLY A 80 -13.27 8.52 -4.61
CA GLY A 80 -13.70 7.25 -4.02
C GLY A 80 -12.58 6.55 -3.24
N LEU A 81 -11.58 7.28 -2.75
CA LEU A 81 -10.50 6.70 -1.95
C LEU A 81 -11.00 6.42 -0.53
N THR A 82 -10.53 5.33 0.08
CA THR A 82 -10.68 5.12 1.52
C THR A 82 -9.46 5.72 2.22
N LEU A 83 -9.63 6.75 3.03
CA LEU A 83 -8.55 7.40 3.79
C LEU A 83 -8.74 7.22 5.30
N HIS A 84 -7.76 7.68 6.06
CA HIS A 84 -7.70 7.57 7.51
C HIS A 84 -7.33 8.94 8.10
N ASP A 85 -8.05 9.36 9.13
CA ASP A 85 -7.75 10.53 9.95
C ASP A 85 -7.15 10.03 11.28
N PRO A 86 -5.84 10.20 11.51
CA PRO A 86 -5.17 9.66 12.69
C PRO A 86 -5.56 10.40 13.98
N ASP A 87 -6.01 11.65 13.91
CA ASP A 87 -6.38 12.44 15.10
C ASP A 87 -7.71 11.94 15.69
N LYS A 88 -8.56 11.33 14.86
CA LYS A 88 -9.80 10.66 15.30
C LYS A 88 -9.58 9.19 15.66
N CYS A 89 -8.38 8.66 15.45
CA CYS A 89 -8.10 7.23 15.62
C CYS A 89 -7.87 6.89 17.09
N ILE A 90 -8.81 6.14 17.68
CA ILE A 90 -8.71 5.65 19.06
C ILE A 90 -8.02 4.29 19.19
N GLY A 91 -7.45 3.76 18.10
CA GLY A 91 -6.67 2.51 18.16
C GLY A 91 -7.46 1.23 18.45
N CYS A 92 -8.78 1.23 18.25
CA CYS A 92 -9.64 0.08 18.57
C CYS A 92 -9.44 -1.16 17.67
N LYS A 93 -8.75 -1.02 16.53
CA LYS A 93 -8.44 -2.09 15.55
C LYS A 93 -9.66 -2.72 14.86
N ALA A 94 -10.88 -2.22 15.08
CA ALA A 94 -12.08 -2.73 14.40
C ALA A 94 -11.94 -2.73 12.86
N CYS A 95 -11.31 -1.70 12.30
CA CYS A 95 -11.04 -1.62 10.86
C CYS A 95 -10.12 -2.74 10.35
N MET A 96 -9.16 -3.21 11.15
CA MET A 96 -8.28 -4.33 10.81
C MET A 96 -9.07 -5.64 10.76
N VAL A 97 -9.91 -5.89 11.78
CA VAL A 97 -10.77 -7.07 11.85
C VAL A 97 -11.76 -7.11 10.68
N ASN A 98 -12.35 -5.96 10.35
CA ASN A 98 -13.35 -5.88 9.29
C ASN A 98 -12.76 -5.93 7.88
N CYS A 99 -11.46 -5.67 7.72
CA CYS A 99 -10.83 -5.67 6.40
C CYS A 99 -10.53 -7.11 5.96
N PRO A 100 -11.20 -7.65 4.91
CA PRO A 100 -11.00 -9.05 4.51
C PRO A 100 -9.67 -9.29 3.78
N TYR A 101 -8.88 -8.24 3.56
CA TYR A 101 -7.63 -8.29 2.82
C TYR A 101 -6.39 -8.24 3.72
N GLY A 102 -6.53 -7.93 5.01
CA GLY A 102 -5.40 -7.87 5.94
C GLY A 102 -4.38 -6.77 5.63
N VAL A 103 -4.80 -5.68 4.99
CA VAL A 103 -3.92 -4.60 4.47
C VAL A 103 -3.84 -3.37 5.38
N ILE A 104 -4.27 -3.50 6.63
CA ILE A 104 -4.24 -2.44 7.64
C ILE A 104 -3.31 -2.89 8.77
N SER A 105 -2.33 -2.06 9.11
CA SER A 105 -1.35 -2.32 10.15
C SER A 105 -1.61 -1.44 11.37
N PHE A 106 -1.08 -1.85 12.53
CA PHE A 106 -1.20 -1.11 13.79
C PHE A 106 0.18 -0.73 14.32
N ASN A 107 0.33 0.51 14.76
CA ASN A 107 1.54 1.01 15.38
C ASN A 107 1.60 0.63 16.87
N TRP A 108 2.14 -0.57 17.15
CA TRP A 108 2.34 -1.06 18.53
C TRP A 108 3.33 -0.23 19.33
N GLU A 109 4.36 0.24 18.65
CA GLU A 109 5.40 1.12 19.16
C GLU A 109 5.35 2.46 18.43
N LYS A 110 6.06 3.45 18.96
CA LYS A 110 6.28 4.68 18.20
C LYS A 110 7.17 4.34 16.99
N PRO A 111 6.81 4.71 15.75
CA PRO A 111 7.62 4.38 14.58
C PRO A 111 9.09 4.79 14.69
N HIS A 112 9.96 4.06 13.98
CA HIS A 112 11.37 4.41 13.79
C HIS A 112 12.22 4.47 15.08
N GLN A 113 11.92 3.64 16.10
CA GLN A 113 12.66 3.66 17.38
C GLN A 113 14.17 3.39 17.23
N ARG A 114 14.57 2.60 16.22
CA ARG A 114 15.99 2.36 15.91
C ARG A 114 16.80 3.64 15.76
N TRP A 115 16.22 4.69 15.19
CA TRP A 115 16.89 5.96 14.94
C TRP A 115 16.99 6.86 16.18
N LYS A 116 16.47 6.42 17.33
CA LYS A 116 16.68 7.07 18.62
C LYS A 116 17.76 6.40 19.47
N SER A 117 18.34 5.29 19.01
CA SER A 117 19.39 4.61 19.74
C SER A 117 20.67 5.44 19.74
N ASP A 118 21.20 5.69 20.92
CA ASP A 118 22.51 6.30 21.20
C ASP A 118 23.62 5.25 21.36
N ILE A 119 23.28 3.97 21.20
CA ILE A 119 24.23 2.85 21.27
C ILE A 119 24.93 2.67 19.91
N PRO A 120 26.26 2.86 19.81
CA PRO A 120 26.98 2.59 18.58
C PRO A 120 27.36 1.11 18.48
N VAL A 121 27.48 0.59 17.26
CA VAL A 121 27.97 -0.79 17.02
C VAL A 121 29.46 -0.91 17.34
N VAL A 122 30.22 0.15 17.11
CA VAL A 122 31.66 0.25 17.40
C VAL A 122 31.85 1.43 18.35
N GLN A 123 32.60 1.22 19.43
CA GLN A 123 32.88 2.29 20.40
C GLN A 123 33.45 3.54 19.69
N GLY A 124 32.85 4.70 19.95
CA GLY A 124 33.21 5.96 19.28
C GLY A 124 32.68 6.13 17.86
N GLY A 125 31.92 5.16 17.33
CA GLY A 125 31.27 5.23 16.02
C GLY A 125 29.92 5.95 16.04
N PHE A 126 29.28 6.03 14.86
CA PHE A 126 27.96 6.63 14.69
C PHE A 126 26.84 5.82 15.35
N THR A 127 25.82 6.53 15.80
CA THR A 127 24.59 5.97 16.38
C THR A 127 23.40 6.27 15.46
N GLY A 128 22.26 5.61 15.70
CA GLY A 128 21.03 5.96 14.98
C GLY A 128 20.64 7.42 15.24
N GLN A 129 20.78 7.85 16.49
CA GLN A 129 20.49 9.22 16.91
C GLN A 129 21.43 10.25 16.26
N SER A 130 22.75 10.01 16.27
CA SER A 130 23.71 10.96 15.69
C SER A 130 23.51 11.11 14.18
N MET A 131 23.13 10.03 13.49
CA MET A 131 22.79 10.08 12.06
C MET A 131 21.52 10.90 11.82
N LEU A 132 20.48 10.71 12.65
CA LEU A 132 19.24 11.48 12.53
C LEU A 132 19.47 12.98 12.74
N GLU A 133 20.26 13.33 13.76
CA GLU A 133 20.66 14.72 14.06
C GLU A 133 21.44 15.33 12.89
N ALA A 134 22.39 14.57 12.31
CA ALA A 134 23.19 15.04 11.18
C ALA A 134 22.37 15.28 9.90
N THR A 135 21.31 14.50 9.67
CA THR A 135 20.48 14.65 8.45
C THR A 135 19.31 15.60 8.62
N GLY A 136 18.94 15.99 9.85
CA GLY A 136 17.74 16.76 10.12
C GLY A 136 16.43 16.03 9.78
N GLY A 137 16.46 14.69 9.70
CA GLY A 137 15.31 13.88 9.33
C GLY A 137 14.25 13.84 10.44
N THR A 138 12.99 13.65 10.09
CA THR A 138 11.92 13.50 11.10
C THR A 138 11.68 12.02 11.38
N GLY A 139 12.12 11.52 12.54
CA GLY A 139 11.97 10.12 12.95
C GLY A 139 12.95 9.15 12.29
N SER A 140 13.23 9.30 11.00
CA SER A 140 14.38 8.66 10.35
C SER A 140 15.01 9.60 9.32
N PRO A 141 16.28 9.37 8.92
CA PRO A 141 16.93 10.13 7.85
C PRO A 141 16.24 10.02 6.48
N GLN A 142 15.39 9.01 6.29
CA GLN A 142 14.69 8.71 5.05
C GLN A 142 13.23 9.20 5.07
N SER A 143 12.88 10.11 5.97
CA SER A 143 11.54 10.67 6.04
C SER A 143 11.19 11.44 4.76
N ASN A 144 10.03 11.16 4.18
CA ASN A 144 9.51 11.93 3.05
C ASN A 144 8.53 13.01 3.54
N PRO A 145 8.90 14.31 3.51
CA PRO A 145 8.01 15.39 3.94
C PRO A 145 6.81 15.58 3.02
N GLU A 146 6.86 15.16 1.74
CA GLU A 146 5.75 15.33 0.78
C GLU A 146 4.48 14.59 1.24
N SER A 147 4.65 13.46 1.93
CA SER A 147 3.54 12.69 2.49
C SER A 147 2.73 13.48 3.53
N ALA A 148 3.38 14.40 4.25
CA ALA A 148 2.80 15.20 5.33
C ALA A 148 1.68 16.16 4.86
N ASN A 149 1.58 16.42 3.57
CA ASN A 149 0.59 17.34 3.00
C ASN A 149 -0.87 16.88 3.19
N ILE A 150 -1.10 15.57 3.38
CA ILE A 150 -2.45 15.02 3.60
C ILE A 150 -2.53 13.99 4.73
N TYR A 151 -1.39 13.50 5.21
CA TYR A 151 -1.34 12.43 6.21
C TYR A 151 0.00 12.50 6.95
N PRO A 152 0.06 12.31 8.29
CA PRO A 152 1.32 12.48 9.02
C PRO A 152 2.45 11.64 8.44
N SER A 153 3.62 12.26 8.25
CA SER A 153 4.85 11.59 7.82
C SER A 153 5.25 10.52 8.84
N MET A 154 5.20 10.86 10.13
CA MET A 154 5.33 9.93 11.24
C MET A 154 3.99 9.75 11.95
N ARG A 155 3.48 8.51 12.00
CA ARG A 155 2.24 8.20 12.72
C ARG A 155 2.49 7.98 14.21
N SER A 156 1.45 8.21 15.01
CA SER A 156 1.50 8.00 16.46
C SER A 156 1.35 6.53 16.84
N ARG A 157 2.01 6.14 17.93
CA ARG A 157 1.74 4.87 18.61
C ARG A 157 0.25 4.76 18.92
N GLY A 158 -0.31 3.57 18.76
CA GLY A 158 -1.71 3.31 19.05
C GLY A 158 -2.67 3.63 17.92
N THR A 159 -2.18 4.10 16.76
CA THR A 159 -3.01 4.34 15.58
C THR A 159 -2.80 3.23 14.53
N VAL A 160 -3.80 3.07 13.65
CA VAL A 160 -3.67 2.20 12.47
C VAL A 160 -3.14 2.99 11.28
N GLU A 161 -2.59 2.27 10.29
CA GLU A 161 -2.21 2.85 9.01
C GLU A 161 -2.36 1.84 7.87
N LYS A 162 -2.52 2.35 6.65
CA LYS A 162 -2.69 1.56 5.43
C LYS A 162 -2.40 2.42 4.20
N CYS A 163 -2.30 1.77 3.04
CA CYS A 163 -2.21 2.46 1.75
C CYS A 163 -3.28 3.56 1.59
N THR A 164 -2.82 4.74 1.17
CA THR A 164 -3.61 5.94 0.86
C THR A 164 -3.80 6.15 -0.64
N PHE A 165 -3.39 5.17 -1.45
CA PHE A 165 -3.31 5.28 -2.92
C PHE A 165 -2.35 6.39 -3.40
N CYS A 166 -1.41 6.81 -2.55
CA CYS A 166 -0.59 8.01 -2.76
C CYS A 166 -1.45 9.23 -3.11
N ALA A 167 -2.55 9.44 -2.38
CA ALA A 167 -3.48 10.54 -2.62
C ALA A 167 -2.78 11.92 -2.67
N HIS A 168 -1.64 12.09 -1.99
CA HIS A 168 -0.85 13.32 -2.02
C HIS A 168 -0.21 13.57 -3.38
N ARG A 169 0.22 12.50 -4.06
CA ARG A 169 0.78 12.56 -5.42
C ARG A 169 -0.33 12.78 -6.44
N LEU A 170 -1.44 12.05 -6.31
CA LEU A 170 -2.59 12.16 -7.23
C LEU A 170 -3.19 13.56 -7.25
N LYS A 171 -3.24 14.25 -6.10
CA LYS A 171 -3.69 15.65 -6.01
C LYS A 171 -2.85 16.61 -6.85
N GLU A 172 -1.56 16.31 -7.02
CA GLU A 172 -0.62 17.08 -7.83
C GLU A 172 -0.52 16.56 -9.28
N GLY A 173 -1.40 15.64 -9.69
CA GLY A 173 -1.37 15.03 -11.03
C GLY A 173 -0.23 14.05 -11.25
N LEU A 174 0.44 13.60 -10.18
CA LEU A 174 1.52 12.63 -10.22
C LEU A 174 1.00 11.20 -10.02
N ASN A 175 1.74 10.23 -10.56
CA ASN A 175 1.44 8.81 -10.34
C ASN A 175 1.74 8.39 -8.90
N PRO A 176 1.07 7.34 -8.38
CA PRO A 176 1.50 6.69 -7.16
C PRO A 176 2.92 6.13 -7.28
N ALA A 177 3.75 6.26 -6.24
CA ALA A 177 5.15 5.83 -6.28
C ALA A 177 5.33 4.36 -6.69
N CYS A 178 4.41 3.48 -6.29
CA CYS A 178 4.45 2.07 -6.67
C CYS A 178 4.21 1.81 -8.18
N VAL A 179 3.54 2.73 -8.88
CA VAL A 179 3.34 2.69 -10.33
C VAL A 179 4.64 3.08 -11.04
N ASP A 180 5.21 4.24 -10.68
CA ASP A 180 6.47 4.73 -11.27
C ASP A 180 7.65 3.77 -11.04
N ALA A 181 7.68 3.10 -9.89
CA ALA A 181 8.73 2.15 -9.55
C ALA A 181 8.64 0.80 -10.28
N CYS A 182 7.59 0.54 -11.06
CA CYS A 182 7.40 -0.75 -11.71
C CYS A 182 8.21 -0.84 -13.02
N PRO A 183 9.26 -1.69 -13.10
CA PRO A 183 10.16 -1.68 -14.26
C PRO A 183 9.50 -2.18 -15.55
N SER A 184 8.42 -2.96 -15.45
CA SER A 184 7.69 -3.52 -16.59
C SER A 184 6.39 -2.79 -16.91
N GLY A 185 6.07 -1.69 -16.20
CA GLY A 185 4.79 -1.00 -16.36
C GLY A 185 3.60 -1.92 -16.13
N ALA A 186 3.67 -2.78 -15.10
CA ALA A 186 2.63 -3.74 -14.77
C ALA A 186 1.45 -3.11 -14.03
N ARG A 187 1.58 -1.89 -13.51
CA ARG A 187 0.56 -1.23 -12.69
C ARG A 187 0.07 0.00 -13.43
N VAL A 188 -1.24 0.14 -13.55
CA VAL A 188 -1.88 1.28 -14.20
C VAL A 188 -2.96 1.81 -13.26
N VAL A 189 -3.03 3.12 -13.09
CA VAL A 189 -4.04 3.81 -12.29
C VAL A 189 -4.84 4.75 -13.18
N GLY A 190 -6.13 4.88 -12.90
CA GLY A 190 -7.03 5.70 -13.70
C GLY A 190 -8.42 5.80 -13.10
N ASP A 191 -9.28 6.53 -13.80
CA ASP A 191 -10.70 6.70 -13.46
C ASP A 191 -11.53 5.53 -13.98
N LEU A 192 -12.17 4.80 -13.07
CA LEU A 192 -13.09 3.70 -13.40
C LEU A 192 -14.43 4.17 -13.94
N ASP A 193 -14.80 5.44 -13.73
CA ASP A 193 -16.03 6.02 -14.28
C ASP A 193 -15.84 6.40 -15.76
N ASP A 194 -14.60 6.61 -16.21
CA ASP A 194 -14.28 6.89 -17.61
C ASP A 194 -14.06 5.56 -18.38
N PRO A 195 -14.95 5.18 -19.32
CA PRO A 195 -14.82 3.95 -20.09
C PRO A 195 -13.61 3.95 -21.03
N ASN A 196 -13.02 5.11 -21.32
CA ASN A 196 -11.85 5.26 -22.19
C ASN A 196 -10.53 5.33 -21.42
N SER A 197 -10.56 5.37 -20.08
CA SER A 197 -9.35 5.33 -19.29
C SER A 197 -8.59 4.02 -19.52
N GLU A 198 -7.26 4.07 -19.45
CA GLU A 198 -6.43 2.88 -19.67
C GLU A 198 -6.83 1.72 -18.73
N VAL A 199 -7.15 2.03 -17.48
CA VAL A 199 -7.65 1.05 -16.50
C VAL A 199 -8.94 0.39 -16.97
N SER A 200 -9.96 1.17 -17.37
CA SER A 200 -11.25 0.65 -17.84
C SER A 200 -11.10 -0.23 -19.09
N VAL A 201 -10.26 0.21 -20.03
CA VAL A 201 -9.95 -0.54 -21.26
C VAL A 201 -9.26 -1.87 -20.94
N LEU A 202 -8.27 -1.87 -20.04
CA LEU A 202 -7.53 -3.08 -19.66
C LEU A 202 -8.41 -4.09 -18.92
N ILE A 203 -9.26 -3.63 -17.99
CA ILE A 203 -10.21 -4.50 -17.27
C ILE A 203 -11.12 -5.21 -18.26
N LYS A 204 -11.74 -4.46 -19.19
CA LYS A 204 -12.65 -5.03 -20.20
C LYS A 204 -11.93 -5.99 -21.14
N LYS A 205 -10.75 -5.61 -21.63
CA LYS A 205 -9.97 -6.40 -22.62
C LYS A 205 -9.52 -7.75 -22.07
N TYR A 206 -9.11 -7.80 -20.80
CA TYR A 206 -8.52 -8.99 -20.19
C TYR A 206 -9.40 -9.66 -19.14
N ASN A 207 -10.68 -9.26 -19.04
CA ASN A 207 -11.63 -9.72 -18.03
C ASN A 207 -11.07 -9.62 -16.61
N GLY A 208 -10.51 -8.46 -16.26
CA GLY A 208 -9.83 -8.24 -14.99
C GLY A 208 -10.74 -8.47 -13.78
N GLN A 209 -10.22 -9.15 -12.77
CA GLN A 209 -10.98 -9.50 -11.56
C GLN A 209 -10.29 -8.95 -10.30
N PRO A 210 -11.05 -8.45 -9.32
CA PRO A 210 -10.48 -8.10 -8.03
C PRO A 210 -10.18 -9.36 -7.21
N LEU A 211 -9.30 -9.23 -6.21
CA LEU A 211 -9.16 -10.29 -5.20
C LEU A 211 -10.44 -10.39 -4.38
N ARG A 212 -10.85 -11.63 -4.10
CA ARG A 212 -11.99 -11.96 -3.24
C ARG A 212 -13.30 -11.23 -3.64
N ALA A 213 -13.61 -11.22 -4.94
CA ALA A 213 -14.81 -10.57 -5.48
C ALA A 213 -16.11 -11.05 -4.81
N GLU A 214 -16.13 -12.32 -4.39
CA GLU A 214 -17.25 -12.97 -3.69
C GLU A 214 -17.65 -12.30 -2.37
N LEU A 215 -16.77 -11.49 -1.78
CA LEU A 215 -17.04 -10.80 -0.51
C LEU A 215 -17.86 -9.51 -0.67
N GLY A 216 -18.18 -9.11 -1.92
CA GLY A 216 -19.09 -7.98 -2.17
C GLY A 216 -18.56 -6.61 -1.75
N THR A 217 -17.28 -6.46 -1.39
CA THR A 217 -16.72 -5.16 -0.98
C THR A 217 -16.58 -4.17 -2.15
N GLN A 218 -16.82 -4.61 -3.40
CA GLN A 218 -16.59 -3.80 -4.60
C GLN A 218 -15.16 -3.24 -4.62
N ALA A 219 -14.18 -4.14 -4.54
CA ALA A 219 -12.76 -3.82 -4.58
C ALA A 219 -12.37 -3.20 -5.94
N LYS A 220 -11.44 -2.24 -5.91
CA LYS A 220 -11.06 -1.42 -7.08
C LYS A 220 -9.64 -1.66 -7.58
N VAL A 221 -8.99 -2.72 -7.12
CA VAL A 221 -7.72 -3.21 -7.68
C VAL A 221 -8.02 -4.50 -8.42
N PHE A 222 -7.76 -4.49 -9.72
CA PHE A 222 -8.06 -5.58 -10.63
C PHE A 222 -6.78 -6.25 -11.11
N TYR A 223 -6.83 -7.55 -11.29
CA TYR A 223 -5.72 -8.35 -11.77
C TYR A 223 -6.06 -8.91 -13.14
N ILE A 224 -5.13 -8.76 -14.08
CA ILE A 224 -5.26 -9.25 -15.45
C ILE A 224 -4.14 -10.23 -15.79
N ARG A 225 -4.43 -11.15 -16.71
CA ARG A 225 -3.49 -12.20 -17.17
C ARG A 225 -2.99 -13.06 -15.99
N ARG A 226 -1.92 -13.83 -16.18
CA ARG A 226 -1.39 -14.76 -15.16
C ARG A 226 0.12 -14.61 -14.99
N TYR A 227 0.58 -14.83 -13.76
CA TYR A 227 2.01 -14.78 -13.41
C TYR A 227 2.78 -15.92 -14.07
N THR A 228 2.28 -17.15 -13.93
CA THR A 228 2.77 -18.30 -14.69
C THR A 228 1.87 -18.48 -15.91
N PRO A 229 2.39 -18.32 -17.14
CA PRO A 229 1.65 -18.69 -18.34
C PRO A 229 1.30 -20.18 -18.27
N GLN A 230 0.06 -20.54 -18.63
CA GLN A 230 -0.30 -21.95 -18.78
C GLN A 230 0.62 -22.55 -19.85
N ARG A 231 1.29 -23.65 -19.52
CA ARG A 231 1.97 -24.44 -20.56
C ARG A 231 0.86 -25.07 -21.41
N HIS A 232 0.83 -24.72 -22.69
CA HIS A 232 0.00 -25.40 -23.68
C HIS A 232 0.48 -26.83 -23.88
#